data_AF-A0A7S2E3S5-F1
#
_entry.id   AF-A0A7S2E3S5-F1
#
_cell.length_a   1.000
_cell.length_b   1.000
_cell.length_c   1.000
_cell.angle_alpha   90.00
_cell.angle_beta   90.00
_cell.angle_gamma   90.00
#
_symmetry.space_group_name_H-M   'P 1'
#
loop_
_entity.id
_entity.type
_entity.pdbx_description
1 polymer ?
#
loop_
_entity_poly.entity_id
_entity_poly.type
_entity_poly.pdbx_seq_one_letter_code
_entity_poly.pdbx_strand_id
1 'polypeptide(L)'
;ETLFLTVNLIDRFLEVQTVERSKLQLVGVTALLVASKYEEIYPPELRDLVYITDKAYSQQEILAMEETILKALEYNVTIASTHCFLVRYLKAAHADRKLVWLACYILERTLQEYHMLKYLPSTVASSAIYLARKNLQRSPWSPTLVKYTQNTESSLRACLEDISQILSAKLNLTAVKKKYSSTKFGVVASMTLEGI
;
A
#
# COMPACT_ATOMS: atom_id res chain seq x y z
N GLU A 1 -3.81 -3.93 -6.12
CA GLU A 1 -3.04 -2.99 -6.96
C GLU A 1 -3.59 -1.56 -6.82
N THR A 2 -4.83 -1.31 -7.22
CA THR A 2 -5.52 -0.01 -7.21
C THR A 2 -5.27 0.88 -5.99
N LEU A 3 -5.36 0.35 -4.76
CA LEU A 3 -5.04 1.08 -3.53
C LEU A 3 -3.60 1.61 -3.49
N PHE A 4 -2.62 0.78 -3.88
CA PHE A 4 -1.21 1.15 -3.86
C PHE A 4 -0.89 2.20 -4.91
N LEU A 5 -1.48 2.05 -6.10
CA LEU A 5 -1.37 3.07 -7.15
C LEU A 5 -2.02 4.38 -6.71
N THR A 6 -3.19 4.33 -6.06
CA THR A 6 -3.87 5.51 -5.51
C THR A 6 -2.96 6.29 -4.57
N VAL A 7 -2.35 5.62 -3.57
CA VAL A 7 -1.44 6.26 -2.62
C VAL A 7 -0.23 6.84 -3.34
N ASN A 8 0.36 6.11 -4.29
CA ASN A 8 1.49 6.61 -5.06
C ASN A 8 1.15 7.88 -5.87
N LEU A 9 -0.03 7.93 -6.50
CA LEU A 9 -0.49 9.11 -7.23
C LEU A 9 -0.69 10.30 -6.29
N ILE A 10 -1.25 10.08 -5.10
CA ILE A 10 -1.40 11.13 -4.09
C ILE A 10 -0.03 11.67 -3.67
N ASP A 11 0.91 10.80 -3.30
CA ASP A 11 2.23 11.22 -2.80
C ASP A 11 3.00 12.02 -3.86
N ARG A 12 3.07 11.51 -5.10
CA ARG A 12 3.75 12.21 -6.21
C ARG A 12 3.07 13.51 -6.59
N PHE A 13 1.74 13.58 -6.51
CA PHE A 13 1.02 14.82 -6.80
C PHE A 13 1.31 15.88 -5.73
N LEU A 14 1.28 15.48 -4.45
CA LEU A 14 1.56 16.38 -3.32
C LEU A 14 3.04 16.78 -3.22
N GLU A 15 3.95 16.02 -3.84
CA GLU A 15 5.36 16.41 -3.99
C GLU A 15 5.53 17.65 -4.88
N VAL A 16 4.70 17.78 -5.93
CA VAL A 16 4.83 18.86 -6.92
C VAL A 16 3.74 19.93 -6.84
N GLN A 17 2.64 19.68 -6.11
CA GLN A 17 1.52 20.62 -5.94
C GLN A 17 1.22 20.89 -4.47
N THR A 18 1.11 22.18 -4.13
CA THR A 18 0.62 22.60 -2.81
C THR A 18 -0.90 22.58 -2.79
N VAL A 19 -1.49 21.80 -1.87
CA VAL A 19 -2.93 21.60 -1.77
C VAL A 19 -3.43 22.03 -0.40
N GLU A 20 -4.54 22.78 -0.39
CA GLU A 20 -5.24 23.14 0.84
C GLU A 20 -5.80 21.91 1.54
N ARG A 21 -5.77 21.89 2.88
CA ARG A 21 -6.27 20.77 3.68
C ARG A 21 -7.71 20.38 3.34
N SER A 22 -8.57 21.35 3.03
CA SER A 22 -9.97 21.15 2.63
C SER A 22 -10.14 20.39 1.30
N LYS A 23 -9.10 20.35 0.45
CA LYS A 23 -9.11 19.69 -0.86
C LYS A 23 -8.40 18.34 -0.86
N LEU A 24 -7.83 17.91 0.27
CA LEU A 24 -7.13 16.61 0.34
C LEU A 24 -8.06 15.42 0.06
N GLN A 25 -9.33 15.47 0.49
CA GLN A 25 -10.29 14.42 0.17
C GLN A 25 -10.63 14.40 -1.33
N LEU A 26 -10.71 15.57 -1.98
CA LEU A 26 -10.88 15.68 -3.44
C LEU A 26 -9.69 15.04 -4.18
N VAL A 27 -8.45 15.36 -3.78
CA VAL A 27 -7.26 14.71 -4.36
C VAL A 27 -7.31 13.19 -4.16
N GLY A 28 -7.66 12.73 -2.95
CA GLY A 28 -7.71 11.31 -2.63
C GLY A 28 -8.75 10.54 -3.45
N VAL A 29 -9.97 11.06 -3.58
CA VAL A 29 -11.04 10.41 -4.36
C VAL A 29 -10.73 10.44 -5.87
N THR A 30 -10.12 11.52 -6.36
CA THR A 30 -9.74 11.62 -7.77
C THR A 30 -8.54 10.73 -8.10
N ALA A 31 -7.54 10.63 -7.22
CA ALA A 31 -6.44 9.67 -7.40
C ALA A 31 -6.96 8.22 -7.41
N LEU A 32 -7.97 7.91 -6.59
CA LEU A 32 -8.65 6.62 -6.62
C LEU A 32 -9.36 6.38 -7.96
N LEU A 33 -10.05 7.40 -8.52
CA LEU A 33 -10.66 7.31 -9.85
C LEU A 33 -9.63 6.96 -10.92
N VAL A 34 -8.50 7.70 -10.96
CA VAL A 34 -7.44 7.50 -11.95
C VAL A 34 -6.84 6.10 -11.81
N ALA A 35 -6.51 5.68 -10.59
CA ALA A 35 -5.99 4.34 -10.34
C ALA A 35 -6.98 3.25 -10.74
N SER A 36 -8.28 3.42 -10.42
CA SER A 36 -9.31 2.45 -10.80
C SER A 36 -9.50 2.36 -12.31
N LYS A 37 -9.51 3.49 -13.04
CA LYS A 37 -9.56 3.49 -14.50
C LYS A 37 -8.37 2.76 -15.13
N TYR A 38 -7.21 2.77 -14.45
CA TYR A 38 -6.00 2.13 -14.93
C TYR A 38 -5.95 0.62 -14.61
N GLU A 39 -6.36 0.22 -13.41
CA GLU A 39 -6.16 -1.15 -12.89
C GLU A 39 -7.42 -2.04 -12.94
N GLU A 40 -8.62 -1.48 -12.81
CA GLU A 40 -9.85 -2.26 -12.70
C GLU A 40 -10.46 -2.54 -14.07
N ILE A 41 -10.97 -3.77 -14.26
CA ILE A 41 -11.76 -4.12 -15.45
C ILE A 41 -13.04 -3.27 -15.51
N TYR A 42 -13.63 -3.01 -14.34
CA TYR A 42 -14.85 -2.24 -14.18
C TYR A 42 -14.62 -1.15 -13.11
N PRO A 43 -14.10 0.03 -13.48
CA PRO A 43 -13.91 1.13 -12.54
C PRO A 43 -15.25 1.67 -12.03
N PRO A 44 -15.29 2.27 -10.82
CA PRO A 44 -16.49 2.89 -10.29
C PRO A 44 -16.90 4.09 -11.15
N GLU A 45 -18.19 4.41 -11.14
CA GLU A 45 -18.69 5.57 -11.85
C GLU A 45 -18.47 6.85 -11.03
N LEU A 46 -18.44 8.01 -11.70
CA LEU A 46 -18.31 9.31 -11.02
C LEU A 46 -19.38 9.55 -9.95
N ARG A 47 -20.62 9.04 -10.17
CA ARG A 47 -21.70 9.14 -9.19
C ARG A 47 -21.38 8.43 -7.87
N ASP A 48 -20.66 7.32 -7.93
CA ASP A 48 -20.28 6.54 -6.74
C ASP A 48 -19.24 7.31 -5.93
N LEU A 49 -18.31 7.98 -6.62
CA LEU A 49 -17.30 8.83 -5.98
C LEU A 49 -17.87 10.07 -5.32
N VAL A 50 -18.84 10.72 -5.96
CA VAL A 50 -19.61 11.81 -5.34
C VAL A 50 -20.38 11.29 -4.12
N TYR A 51 -20.94 10.08 -4.19
CA TYR A 51 -21.67 9.49 -3.08
C TYR A 51 -20.76 9.16 -1.88
N ILE A 52 -19.61 8.51 -2.07
CA ILE A 52 -18.71 8.14 -0.96
C ILE A 52 -18.03 9.35 -0.29
N THR A 53 -18.01 10.50 -0.97
CA THR A 53 -17.55 11.78 -0.41
C THR A 53 -18.67 12.55 0.28
N ASP A 54 -19.83 11.94 0.51
CA ASP A 54 -21.03 12.57 1.09
C ASP A 54 -21.45 13.85 0.35
N LYS A 55 -21.29 13.83 -0.98
CA LYS A 55 -21.56 14.98 -1.87
C LYS A 55 -20.77 16.24 -1.52
N ALA A 56 -19.63 16.10 -0.83
CA ALA A 56 -18.73 17.22 -0.56
C ALA A 56 -18.18 17.86 -1.84
N TYR A 57 -18.12 17.10 -2.94
CA TYR A 57 -17.64 17.55 -4.25
C TYR A 57 -18.59 17.12 -5.37
N SER A 58 -18.70 17.97 -6.39
CA SER A 58 -19.44 17.72 -7.62
C SER A 58 -18.64 16.86 -8.61
N GLN A 59 -19.32 16.29 -9.62
CA GLN A 59 -18.65 15.54 -10.68
C GLN A 59 -17.66 16.43 -11.46
N GLN A 60 -18.02 17.70 -11.68
CA GLN A 60 -17.18 18.67 -12.37
C GLN A 60 -15.87 18.94 -11.61
N GLU A 61 -15.93 19.04 -10.28
CA GLU A 61 -14.73 19.21 -9.45
C GLU A 61 -13.82 18.00 -9.50
N ILE A 62 -14.39 16.78 -9.47
CA ILE A 62 -13.61 15.53 -9.59
C ILE A 62 -12.90 15.46 -10.95
N LEU A 63 -13.61 15.80 -12.04
CA LEU A 63 -13.05 15.81 -13.40
C LEU A 63 -11.97 16.89 -13.59
N ALA A 64 -12.18 18.09 -13.05
CA ALA A 64 -11.18 19.15 -13.09
C ALA A 64 -9.91 18.78 -12.30
N MET A 65 -10.08 18.13 -11.14
CA MET A 65 -8.96 17.61 -10.37
C MET A 65 -8.26 16.46 -11.12
N GLU A 66 -9.00 15.61 -11.84
CA GLU A 66 -8.41 14.50 -12.62
C GLU A 66 -7.46 15.05 -13.67
N GLU A 67 -7.89 16.06 -14.43
CA GLU A 67 -7.04 16.73 -15.40
C GLU A 67 -5.81 17.37 -14.74
N THR A 68 -6.00 18.00 -13.57
CA THR A 68 -4.91 18.63 -12.81
C THR A 68 -3.86 17.61 -12.36
N ILE A 69 -4.29 16.47 -11.80
CA ILE A 69 -3.40 15.39 -11.35
C ILE A 69 -2.65 14.79 -12.54
N LEU A 70 -3.35 14.46 -13.62
CA LEU A 70 -2.73 13.85 -14.81
C LEU A 70 -1.71 14.78 -15.46
N LYS A 71 -2.01 16.08 -15.57
CA LYS A 71 -1.06 17.06 -16.11
C LYS A 71 0.15 17.24 -15.21
N ALA A 72 -0.04 17.35 -13.89
CA ALA A 72 1.05 17.51 -12.93
C ALA A 72 2.00 16.29 -12.92
N LEU A 73 1.48 15.11 -13.21
CA LEU A 73 2.26 13.87 -13.30
C LEU A 73 2.70 13.52 -14.73
N GLU A 74 2.51 14.42 -15.69
CA GLU A 74 2.86 14.21 -17.11
C GLU A 74 2.26 12.91 -17.69
N TYR A 75 1.06 12.55 -17.23
CA TYR A 75 0.37 11.29 -17.57
C TYR A 75 1.17 10.01 -17.21
N ASN A 76 2.24 10.12 -16.42
CA ASN A 76 3.01 8.99 -15.93
C ASN A 76 2.31 8.31 -14.74
N VAL A 77 1.30 7.50 -15.06
CA VAL A 77 0.52 6.71 -14.08
C VAL A 77 1.16 5.32 -13.87
N THR A 78 1.88 4.79 -14.85
CA THR A 78 2.45 3.43 -14.81
C THR A 78 3.71 3.36 -13.95
N ILE A 79 3.57 2.87 -12.72
CA ILE A 79 4.71 2.67 -11.82
C ILE A 79 4.62 1.32 -11.11
N ALA A 80 5.78 0.73 -10.82
CA ALA A 80 5.85 -0.49 -10.01
C ALA A 80 5.55 -0.17 -8.55
N SER A 81 4.36 -0.56 -8.09
CA SER A 81 3.97 -0.38 -6.69
C SER A 81 4.63 -1.43 -5.78
N THR A 82 4.58 -1.19 -4.48
CA THR A 82 5.02 -2.15 -3.45
C THR A 82 4.29 -3.49 -3.59
N HIS A 83 3.02 -3.47 -4.01
CA HIS A 83 2.23 -4.68 -4.24
C HIS A 83 2.71 -5.47 -5.48
N CYS A 84 3.15 -4.81 -6.55
CA CYS A 84 3.76 -5.49 -7.71
C CYS A 84 4.96 -6.34 -7.29
N PHE A 85 5.87 -5.76 -6.49
CA PHE A 85 7.03 -6.48 -5.96
C PHE A 85 6.61 -7.61 -5.02
N LEU A 86 5.64 -7.36 -4.13
CA LEU A 86 5.12 -8.37 -3.21
C LEU A 86 4.63 -9.62 -3.97
N VAL A 87 3.79 -9.46 -5.00
CA VAL A 87 3.26 -10.58 -5.79
C VAL A 87 4.37 -11.43 -6.40
N ARG A 88 5.44 -10.80 -6.91
CA ARG A 88 6.61 -11.50 -7.43
C ARG A 88 7.34 -12.26 -6.32
N TYR A 89 7.60 -11.62 -5.20
CA TYR A 89 8.38 -12.20 -4.11
C TYR A 89 7.63 -13.29 -3.34
N LEU A 90 6.30 -13.24 -3.27
CA LEU A 90 5.47 -14.31 -2.70
C LEU A 90 5.65 -15.65 -3.45
N LYS A 91 5.86 -15.61 -4.77
CA LYS A 91 6.20 -16.80 -5.57
C LYS A 91 7.55 -17.39 -5.15
N ALA A 92 8.57 -16.53 -5.00
CA ALA A 92 9.90 -16.95 -4.53
C ALA A 92 9.90 -17.44 -3.07
N ALA A 93 8.96 -16.94 -2.24
CA ALA A 93 8.78 -17.35 -0.86
C ALA A 93 8.06 -18.71 -0.71
N HIS A 94 7.55 -19.30 -1.80
CA HIS A 94 6.60 -20.43 -1.75
C HIS A 94 5.44 -20.14 -0.80
N ALA A 95 4.84 -18.94 -0.95
CA ALA A 95 3.80 -18.45 -0.07
C ALA A 95 2.53 -19.30 -0.12
N ASP A 96 2.05 -19.70 1.05
CA ASP A 96 0.68 -20.18 1.24
C ASP A 96 -0.26 -19.01 1.54
N ARG A 97 -1.56 -19.28 1.54
CA ARG A 97 -2.60 -18.26 1.71
C ARG A 97 -2.43 -17.42 2.97
N LYS A 98 -2.02 -18.02 4.09
CA LYS A 98 -1.82 -17.31 5.36
C LYS A 98 -0.65 -16.33 5.27
N LEU A 99 0.46 -16.71 4.64
CA LEU A 99 1.59 -15.82 4.39
C LEU A 99 1.22 -14.66 3.47
N VAL A 100 0.46 -14.92 2.40
CA VAL A 100 -0.03 -13.86 1.50
C VAL A 100 -0.82 -12.81 2.29
N TRP A 101 -1.80 -13.24 3.09
CA TRP A 101 -2.61 -12.31 3.87
C TRP A 101 -1.82 -11.53 4.91
N LEU A 102 -0.91 -12.19 5.62
CA LEU A 102 -0.09 -11.52 6.60
C LEU A 102 0.87 -10.50 5.94
N ALA A 103 1.49 -10.84 4.82
CA ALA A 103 2.36 -9.93 4.10
C ALA A 103 1.59 -8.73 3.53
N CYS A 104 0.39 -8.94 2.96
CA CYS A 104 -0.46 -7.84 2.49
C CYS A 104 -0.93 -6.96 3.66
N TYR A 105 -1.27 -7.54 4.82
CA TYR A 105 -1.62 -6.76 6.01
C TYR A 105 -0.47 -5.85 6.43
N ILE A 106 0.74 -6.39 6.58
CA ILE A 106 1.93 -5.61 6.96
C ILE A 106 2.17 -4.49 5.96
N LEU A 107 2.05 -4.78 4.66
CA LEU A 107 2.33 -3.83 3.59
C LEU A 107 1.24 -2.75 3.45
N GLU A 108 -0.03 -3.04 3.75
CA GLU A 108 -1.06 -1.99 3.85
C GLU A 108 -0.90 -1.13 5.11
N ARG A 109 -0.31 -1.67 6.19
CA ARG A 109 0.03 -0.87 7.38
C ARG A 109 1.09 0.19 7.09
N THR A 110 2.02 -0.05 6.17
CA THR A 110 3.07 0.92 5.83
C THR A 110 2.56 2.10 5.01
N LEU A 111 1.43 1.95 4.30
CA LEU A 111 0.86 3.03 3.48
C LEU A 111 0.37 4.24 4.29
N GLN A 112 0.10 4.04 5.58
CA GLN A 112 -0.42 5.09 6.47
C GLN A 112 0.69 5.93 7.12
N GLU A 113 1.95 5.60 6.82
CA GLU A 113 3.11 6.06 7.57
C GLU A 113 4.04 6.85 6.64
N TYR A 114 3.97 8.18 6.74
CA TYR A 114 4.72 9.08 5.84
C TYR A 114 6.23 8.80 5.81
N HIS A 115 6.82 8.44 6.96
CA HIS A 115 8.26 8.16 7.05
C HIS A 115 8.70 6.92 6.25
N MET A 116 7.77 6.07 5.81
CA MET A 116 8.07 4.90 4.97
C MET A 116 8.43 5.27 3.53
N LEU A 117 8.16 6.50 3.09
CA LEU A 117 8.52 7.00 1.75
C LEU A 117 10.04 7.05 1.50
N LYS A 118 10.85 7.02 2.56
CA LYS A 118 12.32 6.94 2.44
C LYS A 118 12.83 5.60 1.90
N TYR A 119 11.97 4.58 1.86
CA TYR A 119 12.31 3.24 1.38
C TYR A 119 11.77 2.97 -0.02
N LEU A 120 12.54 2.21 -0.81
CA LEU A 120 12.08 1.73 -2.11
C LEU A 120 10.90 0.74 -1.95
N PRO A 121 9.93 0.72 -2.89
CA PRO A 121 8.83 -0.24 -2.87
C PRO A 121 9.28 -1.71 -2.81
N SER A 122 10.39 -2.05 -3.47
CA SER A 122 10.98 -3.39 -3.44
C SER A 122 11.54 -3.76 -2.05
N THR A 123 12.12 -2.81 -1.34
CA THR A 123 12.62 -2.98 0.04
C THR A 123 11.46 -3.21 0.99
N VAL A 124 10.41 -2.39 0.93
CA VAL A 124 9.22 -2.54 1.78
C VAL A 124 8.51 -3.89 1.54
N ALA A 125 8.38 -4.31 0.27
CA ALA A 125 7.84 -5.63 -0.07
C ALA A 125 8.68 -6.79 0.48
N SER A 126 10.01 -6.67 0.40
CA SER A 126 10.95 -7.67 0.94
C SER A 126 10.83 -7.76 2.47
N SER A 127 10.80 -6.62 3.15
CA SER A 127 10.65 -6.54 4.62
C SER A 127 9.31 -7.11 5.09
N ALA A 128 8.21 -6.85 4.37
CA ALA A 128 6.90 -7.40 4.67
C ALA A 128 6.88 -8.95 4.60
N ILE A 129 7.56 -9.53 3.59
CA ILE A 129 7.69 -10.99 3.47
C ILE A 129 8.55 -11.56 4.58
N TYR A 130 9.67 -10.91 4.90
CA TYR A 130 10.55 -11.35 5.99
C TYR A 130 9.77 -11.44 7.30
N LEU A 131 9.07 -10.36 7.68
CA LEU A 131 8.28 -10.32 8.92
C LEU A 131 7.13 -11.32 8.90
N ALA A 132 6.43 -11.47 7.77
CA ALA A 132 5.36 -12.46 7.65
C ALA A 132 5.88 -13.89 7.82
N ARG A 133 7.05 -14.22 7.25
CA ARG A 133 7.68 -15.54 7.40
C ARG A 133 8.12 -15.79 8.84
N LYS A 134 8.79 -14.82 9.46
CA LYS A 134 9.23 -14.90 10.87
C LYS A 134 8.04 -15.17 11.80
N ASN A 135 6.97 -14.38 11.66
CA ASN A 135 5.75 -14.50 12.47
C ASN A 135 4.92 -15.76 12.18
N LEU A 136 5.23 -16.49 11.11
CA LEU A 136 4.66 -17.81 10.80
C LEU A 136 5.62 -18.96 11.16
N GLN A 137 6.64 -18.68 11.98
CA GLN A 137 7.65 -19.66 12.41
C GLN A 137 8.37 -20.34 11.24
N ARG A 138 8.58 -19.61 10.14
CA ARG A 138 9.36 -20.04 8.99
C ARG A 138 10.73 -19.39 9.01
N SER A 139 11.69 -20.00 8.30
CA SER A 139 12.97 -19.35 7.99
C SER A 139 12.69 -17.97 7.34
N PRO A 140 13.05 -16.85 8.00
CA PRO A 140 12.65 -15.51 7.57
C PRO A 140 13.21 -15.14 6.20
N TRP A 141 14.47 -15.50 5.94
CA TRP A 141 15.18 -15.17 4.71
C TRP A 141 15.89 -16.39 4.12
N SER A 142 15.49 -16.81 2.91
CA SER A 142 16.04 -17.98 2.22
C SER A 142 17.02 -17.57 1.11
N PRO A 143 17.94 -18.46 0.69
CA PRO A 143 18.81 -18.19 -0.47
C PRO A 143 18.03 -17.87 -1.75
N THR A 144 16.85 -18.49 -1.93
CA THR A 144 15.92 -18.19 -3.02
C THR A 144 15.44 -16.74 -2.96
N LEU A 145 15.06 -16.24 -1.77
CA LEU A 145 14.65 -14.86 -1.60
C LEU A 145 15.80 -13.88 -1.87
N VAL A 146 17.01 -14.16 -1.38
CA VAL A 146 18.20 -13.35 -1.69
C VAL A 146 18.41 -13.27 -3.21
N LYS A 147 18.33 -14.41 -3.91
CA LYS A 147 18.50 -14.46 -5.37
C LYS A 147 17.46 -13.65 -6.15
N TYR A 148 16.18 -13.73 -5.78
CA TYR A 148 15.10 -13.11 -6.55
C TYR A 148 14.75 -11.67 -6.12
N THR A 149 15.08 -11.29 -4.89
CA THR A 149 14.86 -9.92 -4.38
C THR A 149 16.11 -9.05 -4.51
N GLN A 150 17.30 -9.67 -4.63
CA GLN A 150 18.61 -9.02 -4.57
C GLN A 150 18.85 -8.26 -3.25
N ASN A 151 18.07 -8.55 -2.22
CA ASN A 151 18.20 -7.96 -0.88
C ASN A 151 18.83 -8.96 0.10
N THR A 152 19.74 -8.44 0.92
CA THR A 152 20.32 -9.16 2.06
C THR A 152 19.56 -8.84 3.34
N GLU A 153 19.69 -9.68 4.36
CA GLU A 153 19.03 -9.40 5.65
C GLU A 153 19.54 -8.08 6.26
N SER A 154 20.85 -7.82 6.19
CA SER A 154 21.45 -6.57 6.67
C SER A 154 20.91 -5.34 5.94
N SER A 155 20.67 -5.42 4.63
CA SER A 155 20.10 -4.30 3.87
C SER A 155 18.63 -4.02 4.19
N LEU A 156 17.90 -5.00 4.74
CA LEU A 156 16.49 -4.83 5.13
C LEU A 156 16.33 -4.29 6.56
N ARG A 157 17.38 -4.35 7.39
CA ARG A 157 17.31 -4.12 8.83
C ARG A 157 16.59 -2.82 9.22
N ALA A 158 16.99 -1.69 8.65
CA ALA A 158 16.38 -0.40 8.97
C ALA A 158 14.86 -0.38 8.64
N CYS A 159 14.47 -0.91 7.48
CA CYS A 159 13.08 -0.99 7.08
C CYS A 159 12.27 -1.95 7.97
N LEU A 160 12.86 -3.07 8.36
CA LEU A 160 12.24 -4.02 9.26
C LEU A 160 12.02 -3.43 10.66
N GLU A 161 12.94 -2.61 11.17
CA GLU A 161 12.85 -1.96 12.49
C GLU A 161 11.69 -0.96 12.49
N ASP A 162 11.60 -0.11 11.46
CA ASP A 162 10.50 0.84 11.29
C ASP A 162 9.14 0.13 11.16
N ILE A 163 9.05 -0.94 10.34
CA ILE A 163 7.79 -1.70 10.21
C ILE A 163 7.42 -2.37 11.53
N SER A 164 8.38 -2.91 12.28
CA SER A 164 8.12 -3.52 13.59
C SER A 164 7.56 -2.49 14.57
N GLN A 165 8.11 -1.27 14.57
CA GLN A 165 7.59 -0.16 15.36
C GLN A 165 6.14 0.17 14.95
N ILE A 166 5.85 0.29 13.66
CA ILE A 166 4.49 0.53 13.14
C ILE A 166 3.52 -0.56 13.62
N LEU A 167 3.92 -1.83 13.57
CA LEU A 167 3.05 -2.95 13.97
C LEU A 167 2.77 -2.97 15.48
N SER A 168 3.74 -2.53 16.30
CA SER A 168 3.60 -2.45 17.77
C SER A 168 2.85 -1.19 18.25
N ALA A 169 2.87 -0.11 17.45
CA ALA A 169 2.29 1.17 17.82
C ALA A 169 0.76 1.13 17.98
N LYS A 170 0.25 1.99 18.87
CA LYS A 170 -1.20 2.18 19.03
C LYS A 170 -1.78 2.75 17.74
N LEU A 171 -2.82 2.09 17.23
CA LEU A 171 -3.49 2.48 16.00
C LEU A 171 -4.37 3.70 16.18
N ASN A 172 -4.05 4.78 15.47
CA ASN A 172 -4.96 5.91 15.25
C ASN A 172 -5.99 5.59 14.17
N LEU A 173 -5.59 4.86 13.12
CA LEU A 173 -6.43 4.42 12.02
C LEU A 173 -6.62 2.90 12.07
N THR A 174 -7.87 2.43 12.11
CA THR A 174 -8.18 1.01 12.37
C THR A 174 -8.71 0.25 11.14
N ALA A 175 -8.95 0.93 10.02
CA ALA A 175 -9.59 0.34 8.84
C ALA A 175 -8.84 -0.90 8.29
N VAL A 176 -7.52 -0.81 8.15
CA VAL A 176 -6.68 -1.92 7.68
C VAL A 176 -6.73 -3.09 8.68
N LYS A 177 -6.60 -2.82 9.98
CA LYS A 177 -6.74 -3.87 11.00
C LYS A 177 -8.11 -4.55 10.93
N LYS A 178 -9.20 -3.78 10.85
CA LYS A 178 -10.57 -4.29 10.73
C LYS A 178 -10.75 -5.17 9.49
N LYS A 179 -10.21 -4.76 8.33
CA LYS A 179 -10.21 -5.55 7.09
C LYS A 179 -9.57 -6.92 7.31
N TYR A 180 -8.35 -6.94 7.85
CA TYR A 180 -7.58 -8.18 8.03
C TYR A 180 -7.95 -8.99 9.28
N SER A 181 -8.82 -8.49 10.15
CA SER A 181 -9.47 -9.25 11.22
C SER A 181 -10.66 -10.08 10.73
N SER A 182 -11.14 -9.88 9.50
CA SER A 182 -12.20 -10.71 8.92
C SER A 182 -11.71 -12.12 8.60
N THR A 183 -12.62 -13.11 8.71
CA THR A 183 -12.38 -14.51 8.32
C THR A 183 -11.97 -14.65 6.86
N LYS A 184 -12.41 -13.74 5.97
CA LYS A 184 -11.99 -13.68 4.56
C LYS A 184 -10.47 -13.62 4.40
N PHE A 185 -9.79 -12.94 5.32
CA PHE A 185 -8.34 -12.72 5.32
C PHE A 185 -7.62 -13.57 6.37
N GLY A 186 -8.25 -14.64 6.87
CA GLY A 186 -7.63 -15.56 7.83
C GLY A 186 -7.35 -14.95 9.19
N VAL A 187 -7.98 -13.81 9.52
CA VAL A 187 -7.89 -13.15 10.85
C VAL A 187 -6.43 -12.81 11.23
N VAL A 188 -5.57 -12.59 10.22
CA VAL A 188 -4.12 -12.40 10.42
C VAL A 188 -3.78 -11.15 11.24
N ALA A 189 -4.65 -10.13 11.24
CA ALA A 189 -4.43 -8.92 12.04
C ALA A 189 -4.67 -9.10 13.55
N SER A 190 -5.24 -10.24 13.96
CA SER A 190 -5.39 -10.59 15.38
C SER A 190 -4.23 -11.45 15.90
N MET A 191 -3.28 -11.81 15.04
CA MET A 191 -2.06 -12.49 15.47
C MET A 191 -1.19 -11.53 16.27
N THR A 192 -0.59 -12.01 17.35
CA THR A 192 0.49 -11.29 18.03
C THR A 192 1.70 -11.32 17.12
N LEU A 193 2.13 -10.15 16.64
CA LEU A 193 3.30 -10.03 15.79
C LEU A 193 4.51 -9.62 16.62
N GLU A 194 5.57 -10.41 16.52
CA GLU A 194 6.88 -10.11 17.08
C GLU A 194 7.67 -9.25 16.08
N GLY A 195 8.36 -8.23 16.61
CA GLY A 195 9.32 -7.42 15.86
C GLY A 195 10.60 -8.19 15.52
N ILE A 196 11.62 -7.48 15.04
CA ILE A 196 12.96 -8.07 14.86
C ILE A 196 13.56 -8.46 16.21
#